data_AF-A0A0H3J6V1-F1
#
_entry.id   AF-A0A0H3J6V1-F1
#
_cell.length_a   1.000
_cell.length_b   1.000
_cell.length_c   1.000
_cell.angle_alpha   90.00
_cell.angle_beta   90.00
_cell.angle_gamma   90.00
#
_symmetry.space_group_name_H-M   'P 1'
#
loop_
_entity.id
_entity.type
_entity.pdbx_description
1 polymer ?
#
loop_
_entity_poly.entity_id
_entity_poly.type
_entity_poly.pdbx_seq_one_letter_code
_entity_poly.pdbx_strand_id
1 'polypeptide(L)'
;MSKIGRNDPCPCMSGKKYKSCCMDKNYIEELEKQNLKYYDENYILSKIKRESQCFNIFYENERQKIKRGLFWLKKIINSGANMSYGTLPFVEGEPYCLAVKDVPILLKEDFQAAREIKRIISFEEGFKIVKFKEEAAGNYRKVPVKAINDMIYDPMIDSHLIKYGFDLNKYYKREDEDHKESIVIQPIESLRPHQVVFITTLYVKKTLQYRNIYPDISDEEIEFNKWIKENFEGLVPFSKTILKFVEEVGCSTTEKVESIFHNMIKSLKLEEALTVDCI
;
A
#
# COMPACT_ATOMS: atom_id res chain seq x y z
N MET A 1 0.70 27.17 -21.13
CA MET A 1 0.72 27.72 -19.75
C MET A 1 1.88 28.70 -19.64
N SER A 2 1.69 29.87 -19.04
CA SER A 2 2.79 30.81 -18.77
C SER A 2 3.82 30.17 -17.85
N LYS A 3 5.11 30.32 -18.17
CA LYS A 3 6.20 29.83 -17.32
C LYS A 3 6.12 30.52 -15.96
N ILE A 4 6.09 29.75 -14.88
CA ILE A 4 6.01 30.29 -13.51
C ILE A 4 7.20 31.22 -13.23
N GLY A 5 6.92 32.41 -12.70
CA GLY A 5 7.92 33.38 -12.30
C GLY A 5 8.59 33.00 -10.99
N ARG A 6 9.89 33.33 -10.84
CA ARG A 6 10.69 33.03 -9.63
C ARG A 6 10.05 33.55 -8.33
N ASN A 7 9.37 34.69 -8.39
CA ASN A 7 8.75 35.32 -7.22
C ASN A 7 7.26 34.96 -7.04
N ASP A 8 6.68 34.18 -7.95
CA ASP A 8 5.27 33.80 -7.89
C ASP A 8 5.02 32.84 -6.72
N PRO A 9 3.78 32.78 -6.18
CA PRO A 9 3.39 31.75 -5.22
C PRO A 9 3.68 30.36 -5.77
N CYS A 10 4.26 29.50 -4.93
CA CYS A 10 4.65 28.17 -5.33
C CYS A 10 3.43 27.26 -5.59
N PRO A 11 3.39 26.50 -6.71
CA PRO A 11 2.20 25.76 -7.14
C PRO A 11 1.93 24.51 -6.30
N CYS A 12 2.87 24.13 -5.41
CA CYS A 12 2.69 23.05 -4.44
C CYS A 12 1.85 23.46 -3.21
N MET A 13 1.39 24.72 -3.13
CA MET A 13 0.57 25.25 -2.04
C MET A 13 1.28 25.39 -0.68
N SER A 14 2.62 25.49 -0.68
CA SER A 14 3.40 25.74 0.55
C SER A 14 3.25 27.16 1.13
N GLY A 15 2.61 28.08 0.39
CA GLY A 15 2.56 29.51 0.73
C GLY A 15 3.89 30.27 0.49
N LYS A 16 4.95 29.59 0.07
CA LYS A 16 6.27 30.19 -0.24
C LYS A 16 6.34 30.69 -1.69
N LYS A 17 7.33 31.55 -2.00
CA LYS A 17 7.68 31.91 -3.38
C LYS A 17 8.31 30.70 -4.10
N TYR A 18 8.11 30.58 -5.41
CA TYR A 18 8.62 29.45 -6.21
C TYR A 18 10.13 29.22 -6.04
N LYS A 19 10.92 30.31 -6.12
CA LYS A 19 12.39 30.29 -5.92
C LYS A 19 12.86 29.84 -4.53
N SER A 20 11.98 29.83 -3.54
CA SER A 20 12.30 29.46 -2.15
C SER A 20 11.62 28.16 -1.74
N CYS A 21 11.13 27.39 -2.72
CA CYS A 21 10.39 26.16 -2.44
C CYS A 21 10.66 25.06 -3.46
N CYS A 22 10.19 25.22 -4.71
CA CYS A 22 10.19 24.15 -5.70
C CYS A 22 11.21 24.36 -6.83
N MET A 23 11.74 25.57 -7.01
CA MET A 23 12.64 25.89 -8.11
C MET A 23 13.91 25.01 -8.14
N ASP A 24 14.47 24.68 -6.98
CA ASP A 24 15.71 23.90 -6.88
C ASP A 24 15.46 22.39 -6.70
N LYS A 25 14.22 21.93 -6.90
CA LYS A 25 13.85 20.51 -6.82
C LYS A 25 13.88 19.89 -8.22
N ASN A 26 15.01 19.28 -8.57
CA ASN A 26 15.26 18.71 -9.90
C ASN A 26 14.22 17.67 -10.37
N TYR A 27 13.50 17.03 -9.44
CA TYR A 27 12.50 16.01 -9.74
C TYR A 27 11.15 16.56 -10.20
N ILE A 28 10.86 17.86 -10.02
CA ILE A 28 9.52 18.40 -10.33
C ILE A 28 9.21 18.32 -11.81
N GLU A 29 10.18 18.64 -12.67
CA GLU A 29 10.00 18.54 -14.12
C GLU A 29 9.74 17.09 -14.55
N GLU A 30 10.38 16.12 -13.89
CA GLU A 30 10.19 14.70 -14.15
C GLU A 30 8.82 14.19 -13.68
N LEU A 31 8.38 14.62 -12.51
CA LEU A 31 7.02 14.36 -12.01
C LEU A 31 5.97 14.93 -12.96
N GLU A 32 6.16 16.16 -13.45
CA GLU A 32 5.24 16.79 -14.38
C GLU A 32 5.18 16.04 -15.73
N LYS A 33 6.31 15.56 -16.26
CA LYS A 33 6.33 14.68 -17.46
C LYS A 33 5.51 13.40 -17.24
N GLN A 34 5.43 12.91 -16.01
CA GLN A 34 4.62 11.76 -15.63
C GLN A 34 3.17 12.11 -15.26
N ASN A 35 2.74 13.35 -15.49
CA ASN A 35 1.43 13.89 -15.09
C ASN A 35 1.18 13.79 -13.58
N LEU A 36 2.23 13.91 -12.77
CA LEU A 36 2.16 13.95 -11.31
C LEU A 36 2.44 15.39 -10.84
N LYS A 37 1.61 15.86 -9.91
CA LYS A 37 1.80 17.17 -9.26
C LYS A 37 2.19 16.96 -7.81
N TYR A 38 3.28 17.61 -7.41
CA TYR A 38 3.74 17.68 -6.02
C TYR A 38 2.96 18.72 -5.21
N TYR A 39 2.68 18.39 -3.95
CA TYR A 39 2.05 19.26 -2.96
C TYR A 39 2.85 19.29 -1.65
N ASP A 40 2.82 20.45 -0.99
CA ASP A 40 3.39 20.62 0.34
C ASP A 40 2.69 19.74 1.37
N GLU A 41 3.47 19.11 2.25
CA GLU A 41 2.98 18.17 3.26
C GLU A 41 2.01 18.82 4.25
N ASN A 42 2.29 20.06 4.71
CA ASN A 42 1.39 20.73 5.64
C ASN A 42 0.06 21.07 4.98
N TYR A 43 0.10 21.47 3.71
CA TYR A 43 -1.12 21.76 2.96
C TYR A 43 -1.93 20.50 2.71
N ILE A 44 -1.31 19.44 2.18
CA ILE A 44 -2.03 18.24 1.76
C ILE A 44 -2.65 17.49 2.95
N LEU A 45 -1.99 17.52 4.10
CA LEU A 45 -2.46 16.90 5.34
C LEU A 45 -3.33 17.82 6.19
N SER A 46 -3.44 19.12 5.84
CA SER A 46 -4.08 20.15 6.69
C SER A 46 -5.47 19.76 7.19
N LYS A 47 -6.28 19.16 6.32
CA LYS A 47 -7.65 18.75 6.65
C LYS A 47 -7.66 17.61 7.65
N ILE A 48 -6.93 16.52 7.39
CA ILE A 48 -6.93 15.35 8.28
C ILE A 48 -6.17 15.60 9.59
N LYS A 49 -5.11 16.44 9.61
CA LYS A 49 -4.46 16.84 10.88
C LYS A 49 -5.39 17.64 11.79
N ARG A 50 -6.33 18.41 11.21
CA ARG A 50 -7.33 19.17 11.98
C ARG A 50 -8.52 18.33 12.41
N GLU A 51 -9.00 17.44 11.54
CA GLU A 51 -10.29 16.77 11.70
C GLU A 51 -10.19 15.33 12.24
N SER A 52 -9.04 14.65 12.08
CA SER A 52 -8.83 13.28 12.54
C SER A 52 -7.89 13.24 13.75
N GLN A 53 -8.46 12.95 14.92
CA GLN A 53 -7.69 12.81 16.15
C GLN A 53 -6.70 11.64 16.08
N CYS A 54 -7.14 10.46 15.60
CA CYS A 54 -6.30 9.27 15.48
C CYS A 54 -5.14 9.51 14.50
N PHE A 55 -5.39 10.12 13.34
CA PHE A 55 -4.34 10.47 12.40
C PHE A 55 -3.34 11.46 13.00
N ASN A 56 -3.82 12.51 13.67
CA ASN A 56 -2.91 13.51 14.24
C ASN A 56 -2.00 12.91 15.31
N ILE A 57 -2.54 12.07 16.20
CA ILE A 57 -1.73 11.36 17.21
C ILE A 57 -0.72 10.44 16.53
N PHE A 58 -1.15 9.62 15.56
CA PHE A 58 -0.24 8.77 14.78
C PHE A 58 0.89 9.59 14.14
N TYR A 59 0.53 10.66 13.45
CA TYR A 59 1.46 11.49 12.69
C TYR A 59 2.54 12.10 13.58
N GLU A 60 2.16 12.74 14.69
CA GLU A 60 3.11 13.38 15.59
C GLU A 60 4.05 12.38 16.29
N ASN A 61 3.64 11.11 16.44
CA ASN A 61 4.47 10.08 17.06
C ASN A 61 5.34 9.29 16.09
N GLU A 62 5.00 9.24 14.81
CA GLU A 62 5.61 8.29 13.86
C GLU A 62 6.31 8.98 12.69
N ARG A 63 5.84 10.16 12.25
CA ARG A 63 6.33 10.82 11.01
C ARG A 63 7.83 11.08 11.01
N GLN A 64 8.42 11.40 12.16
CA GLN A 64 9.84 11.70 12.33
C GLN A 64 10.76 10.49 12.13
N LYS A 65 10.21 9.26 12.10
CA LYS A 65 10.96 8.05 11.78
C LYS A 65 11.33 7.97 10.29
N ILE A 66 10.62 8.71 9.43
CA ILE A 66 10.95 8.85 8.01
C ILE A 66 12.06 9.90 7.88
N LYS A 67 13.28 9.44 7.60
CA LYS A 67 14.48 10.27 7.50
C LYS A 67 14.69 10.77 6.09
N ARG A 68 14.36 9.96 5.09
CA ARG A 68 14.43 10.37 3.68
C ARG A 68 13.36 11.40 3.36
N GLY A 69 13.56 12.13 2.26
CA GLY A 69 12.54 13.06 1.75
C GLY A 69 11.21 12.35 1.47
N LEU A 70 10.10 13.06 1.65
CA LEU A 70 8.75 12.56 1.38
C LEU A 70 8.01 13.53 0.45
N PHE A 71 7.62 13.05 -0.72
CA PHE A 71 6.86 13.81 -1.71
C PHE A 71 5.42 13.33 -1.76
N TRP A 72 4.50 14.29 -1.66
CA TRP A 72 3.08 14.03 -1.76
C TRP A 72 2.59 14.41 -3.16
N LEU A 73 2.04 13.43 -3.88
CA LEU A 73 1.77 13.51 -5.30
C LEU A 73 0.29 13.26 -5.60
N LYS A 74 -0.27 14.00 -6.57
CA LYS A 74 -1.58 13.69 -7.17
C LYS A 74 -1.46 13.67 -8.69
N LYS A 75 -2.13 12.70 -9.32
CA LYS A 75 -2.22 12.62 -10.78
C LYS A 75 -3.07 13.75 -11.33
N ILE A 76 -2.59 14.41 -12.39
CA ILE A 76 -3.23 15.57 -13.00
C ILE A 76 -4.32 15.15 -14.01
N ILE A 77 -4.19 13.97 -14.63
CA ILE A 77 -5.11 13.49 -15.67
C ILE A 77 -5.87 12.23 -15.20
N ASN A 78 -7.20 12.28 -15.28
CA ASN A 78 -8.11 11.13 -15.16
C ASN A 78 -7.90 10.19 -16.35
N SER A 79 -6.87 9.34 -16.32
CA SER A 79 -6.64 8.35 -17.36
C SER A 79 -7.58 7.13 -17.24
N GLY A 80 -8.78 7.29 -16.65
CA GLY A 80 -9.70 6.18 -16.30
C GLY A 80 -9.19 5.20 -15.23
N ALA A 81 -7.90 5.26 -14.88
CA ALA A 81 -7.30 4.47 -13.81
C ALA A 81 -7.41 5.25 -12.50
N ASN A 82 -8.31 4.82 -11.61
CA ASN A 82 -8.36 5.27 -10.23
C ASN A 82 -7.00 4.99 -9.58
N MET A 83 -6.21 6.03 -9.33
CA MET A 83 -4.97 5.85 -8.60
C MET A 83 -5.32 5.43 -7.18
N SER A 84 -4.77 4.28 -6.76
CA SER A 84 -4.79 3.90 -5.36
C SER A 84 -3.74 4.70 -4.61
N TYR A 85 -3.94 4.87 -3.31
CA TYR A 85 -2.84 5.27 -2.43
C TYR A 85 -1.68 4.30 -2.64
N GLY A 86 -0.46 4.82 -2.72
CA GLY A 86 0.70 3.99 -2.98
C GLY A 86 2.00 4.71 -2.69
N THR A 87 2.91 3.95 -2.10
CA THR A 87 4.29 4.31 -1.84
C THR A 87 5.20 3.78 -2.94
N LEU A 88 6.00 4.65 -3.55
CA LEU A 88 7.08 4.24 -4.47
C LEU A 88 8.37 4.98 -4.12
N PRO A 89 9.52 4.31 -3.99
CA PRO A 89 10.80 4.98 -4.23
C PRO A 89 10.91 5.29 -5.73
N PHE A 90 11.45 6.45 -6.08
CA PHE A 90 11.71 6.79 -7.49
C PHE A 90 12.98 6.06 -7.99
N VAL A 91 14.03 6.04 -7.14
CA VAL A 91 15.31 5.33 -7.28
C VAL A 91 15.85 5.11 -5.85
N GLU A 92 16.76 4.16 -5.64
CA GLU A 92 17.48 4.00 -4.36
C GLU A 92 18.15 5.33 -3.95
N GLY A 93 18.01 5.72 -2.68
CA GLY A 93 18.52 7.01 -2.17
C GLY A 93 17.64 8.23 -2.44
N GLU A 94 16.58 8.09 -3.25
CA GLU A 94 15.65 9.19 -3.55
C GLU A 94 14.52 9.35 -2.52
N PRO A 95 13.83 10.51 -2.50
CA PRO A 95 12.63 10.72 -1.71
C PRO A 95 11.58 9.63 -1.96
N TYR A 96 10.89 9.23 -0.89
CA TYR A 96 9.65 8.46 -0.99
C TYR A 96 8.58 9.30 -1.67
N CYS A 97 7.75 8.67 -2.49
CA CYS A 97 6.61 9.30 -3.12
C CYS A 97 5.31 8.66 -2.63
N LEU A 98 4.39 9.48 -2.14
CA LEU A 98 3.04 9.11 -1.74
C LEU A 98 2.02 9.68 -2.70
N ALA A 99 1.41 8.79 -3.45
CA ALA A 99 0.30 9.10 -4.34
C ALA A 99 -1.00 9.22 -3.54
N VAL A 100 -1.76 10.31 -3.71
CA VAL A 100 -3.06 10.53 -3.06
C VAL A 100 -4.19 10.75 -4.08
N LYS A 101 -5.43 10.52 -3.64
CA LYS A 101 -6.64 10.73 -4.45
C LYS A 101 -7.12 12.18 -4.38
N ASP A 102 -7.31 12.69 -3.17
CA ASP A 102 -7.79 14.06 -2.93
C ASP A 102 -6.70 14.97 -2.35
N VAL A 103 -6.83 16.26 -2.68
CA VAL A 103 -5.89 17.30 -2.24
C VAL A 103 -6.70 18.54 -1.84
N PRO A 104 -6.69 18.95 -0.56
CA PRO A 104 -6.17 18.22 0.60
C PRO A 104 -6.81 16.84 0.79
N ILE A 105 -6.14 15.94 1.51
CA ILE A 105 -6.66 14.59 1.80
C ILE A 105 -7.99 14.71 2.57
N LEU A 106 -8.99 13.91 2.21
CA LEU A 106 -10.28 13.92 2.88
C LEU A 106 -10.26 13.08 4.16
N LEU A 107 -11.11 13.43 5.13
CA LEU A 107 -11.22 12.68 6.39
C LEU A 107 -11.50 11.18 6.19
N LYS A 108 -12.25 10.81 5.15
CA LYS A 108 -12.53 9.39 4.81
C LYS A 108 -11.30 8.60 4.34
N GLU A 109 -10.16 9.24 4.18
CA GLU A 109 -8.90 8.70 3.65
C GLU A 109 -7.74 8.80 4.65
N ASP A 110 -8.02 9.24 5.88
CA ASP A 110 -7.04 9.43 6.93
C ASP A 110 -6.31 8.12 7.27
N PHE A 111 -7.04 7.01 7.35
CA PHE A 111 -6.50 5.68 7.59
C PHE A 111 -5.58 5.22 6.45
N GLN A 112 -5.96 5.42 5.19
CA GLN A 112 -5.12 5.10 4.04
C GLN A 112 -3.83 5.93 4.07
N ALA A 113 -3.92 7.22 4.38
CA ALA A 113 -2.74 8.08 4.51
C ALA A 113 -1.81 7.59 5.64
N ALA A 114 -2.37 7.22 6.80
CA ALA A 114 -1.58 6.68 7.92
C ALA A 114 -0.90 5.36 7.57
N ARG A 115 -1.61 4.46 6.88
CA ARG A 115 -1.07 3.16 6.45
C ARG A 115 0.07 3.29 5.47
N GLU A 116 -0.02 4.19 4.50
CA GLU A 116 1.10 4.45 3.60
C GLU A 116 2.31 5.09 4.31
N ILE A 117 2.08 6.03 5.24
CA ILE A 117 3.16 6.57 6.07
C ILE A 117 3.83 5.43 6.88
N LYS A 118 3.05 4.58 7.54
CA LYS A 118 3.62 3.47 8.34
C LYS A 118 4.33 2.44 7.47
N ARG A 119 3.85 2.22 6.23
CA ARG A 119 4.54 1.39 5.23
C ARG A 119 5.94 1.93 4.92
N ILE A 120 6.07 3.25 4.70
CA ILE A 120 7.38 3.90 4.53
C ILE A 120 8.27 3.71 5.76
N ILE A 121 7.71 3.89 6.95
CA ILE A 121 8.46 3.69 8.20
C ILE A 121 8.97 2.25 8.30
N SER A 122 8.17 1.24 7.89
CA SER A 122 8.65 -0.14 7.84
C SER A 122 9.83 -0.32 6.88
N PHE A 123 9.89 0.42 5.77
CA PHE A 123 11.06 0.38 4.89
C PHE A 123 12.30 1.03 5.54
N GLU A 124 12.13 2.14 6.26
CA GLU A 124 13.21 2.77 7.05
C GLU A 124 13.68 1.86 8.20
N GLU A 125 12.79 0.99 8.70
CA GLU A 125 13.08 -0.04 9.71
C GLU A 125 13.76 -1.30 9.11
N GLY A 126 13.97 -1.34 7.79
CA GLY A 126 14.69 -2.43 7.11
C GLY A 126 13.82 -3.58 6.59
N PHE A 127 12.49 -3.44 6.61
CA PHE A 127 11.62 -4.46 6.01
C PHE A 127 11.74 -4.46 4.49
N LYS A 128 12.10 -5.63 3.94
CA LYS A 128 12.22 -5.87 2.50
C LYS A 128 10.89 -6.18 1.85
N ILE A 129 10.75 -5.84 0.57
CA ILE A 129 9.57 -6.12 -0.23
C ILE A 129 9.83 -7.23 -1.24
N VAL A 130 8.75 -7.81 -1.75
CA VAL A 130 8.79 -8.58 -3.01
C VAL A 130 8.84 -7.60 -4.18
N LYS A 131 9.75 -7.79 -5.13
CA LYS A 131 9.83 -7.04 -6.39
C LYS A 131 10.16 -7.96 -7.58
N PHE A 132 9.96 -7.47 -8.81
CA PHE A 132 10.41 -8.20 -10.00
C PHE A 132 11.93 -8.16 -10.10
N LYS A 133 12.52 -9.25 -10.60
CA LYS A 133 13.91 -9.22 -11.08
C LYS A 133 13.98 -8.30 -12.31
N GLU A 134 15.10 -7.59 -12.49
CA GLU A 134 15.28 -6.59 -13.55
C GLU A 134 14.89 -7.13 -14.95
N GLU A 135 15.27 -8.38 -15.22
CA GLU A 135 15.00 -9.10 -16.48
C GLU A 135 13.51 -9.46 -16.69
N ALA A 136 12.72 -9.52 -15.61
CA ALA A 136 11.33 -9.99 -15.62
C ALA A 136 10.30 -8.84 -15.59
N ALA A 137 10.72 -7.60 -15.31
CA ALA A 137 9.83 -6.46 -15.05
C ALA A 137 8.89 -6.11 -16.22
N GLY A 138 9.23 -6.45 -17.47
CA GLY A 138 8.43 -6.18 -18.66
C GLY A 138 7.35 -7.22 -18.99
N ASN A 139 7.48 -8.46 -18.51
CA ASN A 139 6.62 -9.58 -18.95
C ASN A 139 5.48 -9.92 -17.98
N TYR A 140 5.49 -9.36 -16.77
CA TYR A 140 4.54 -9.71 -15.71
C TYR A 140 3.68 -8.52 -15.30
N ARG A 141 2.41 -8.79 -14.96
CA ARG A 141 1.51 -7.78 -14.37
C ARG A 141 1.99 -7.43 -12.96
N LYS A 142 1.89 -6.17 -12.53
CA LYS A 142 2.25 -5.73 -11.15
C LYS A 142 1.38 -6.33 -10.03
N VAL A 143 0.29 -7.02 -10.38
CA VAL A 143 -0.71 -7.54 -9.45
C VAL A 143 -0.12 -8.55 -8.45
N PRO A 144 0.62 -9.62 -8.84
CA PRO A 144 1.15 -10.60 -7.89
C PRO A 144 2.12 -9.98 -6.88
N VAL A 145 3.00 -9.09 -7.33
CA VAL A 145 3.93 -8.38 -6.46
C VAL A 145 3.19 -7.57 -5.40
N LYS A 146 2.20 -6.77 -5.81
CA LYS A 146 1.39 -5.99 -4.88
C LYS A 146 0.63 -6.90 -3.91
N ALA A 147 0.00 -7.95 -4.44
CA ALA A 147 -0.82 -8.88 -3.66
C ALA A 147 -0.01 -9.61 -2.57
N ILE A 148 1.19 -10.09 -2.91
CA ILE A 148 2.08 -10.76 -1.95
C ILE A 148 2.55 -9.80 -0.87
N ASN A 149 2.97 -8.58 -1.23
CA ASN A 149 3.38 -7.58 -0.25
C ASN A 149 2.20 -7.21 0.69
N ASP A 150 1.03 -6.88 0.12
CA ASP A 150 -0.13 -6.44 0.90
C ASP A 150 -0.71 -7.53 1.80
N MET A 151 -0.53 -8.80 1.44
CA MET A 151 -0.90 -9.94 2.29
C MET A 151 -0.28 -9.86 3.68
N ILE A 152 0.94 -9.32 3.78
CA ILE A 152 1.71 -9.24 5.03
C ILE A 152 1.70 -7.83 5.58
N TYR A 153 2.01 -6.84 4.75
CA TYR A 153 2.15 -5.46 5.22
C TYR A 153 0.84 -4.85 5.69
N ASP A 154 -0.29 -5.09 5.02
CA ASP A 154 -1.54 -4.46 5.46
C ASP A 154 -1.95 -4.95 6.85
N PRO A 155 -2.13 -6.26 7.13
CA PRO A 155 -2.47 -6.70 8.49
C PRO A 155 -1.43 -6.28 9.54
N MET A 156 -0.14 -6.33 9.21
CA MET A 156 0.93 -5.95 10.13
C MET A 156 0.83 -4.46 10.49
N ILE A 157 0.66 -3.59 9.50
CA ILE A 157 0.53 -2.14 9.71
C ILE A 157 -0.77 -1.82 10.44
N ASP A 158 -1.87 -2.45 10.05
CA ASP A 158 -3.18 -2.24 10.64
C ASP A 158 -3.16 -2.58 12.15
N SER A 159 -2.46 -3.65 12.55
CA SER A 159 -2.24 -4.03 13.96
C SER A 159 -1.51 -2.95 14.78
N HIS A 160 -0.71 -2.11 14.11
CA HIS A 160 -0.07 -0.96 14.74
C HIS A 160 -1.00 0.24 14.77
N LEU A 161 -1.70 0.51 13.67
CA LEU A 161 -2.61 1.64 13.56
C LEU A 161 -3.81 1.56 14.51
N ILE A 162 -4.31 0.36 14.82
CA ILE A 162 -5.41 0.20 15.78
C ILE A 162 -5.10 0.84 17.15
N LYS A 163 -3.82 0.87 17.55
CA LYS A 163 -3.36 1.48 18.81
C LYS A 163 -3.55 2.99 18.87
N TYR A 164 -3.71 3.65 17.71
CA TYR A 164 -4.00 5.07 17.60
C TYR A 164 -5.50 5.37 17.50
N GLY A 165 -6.36 4.34 17.59
CA GLY A 165 -7.81 4.50 17.61
C GLY A 165 -8.48 4.54 16.22
N PHE A 166 -7.82 4.02 15.18
CA PHE A 166 -8.47 3.86 13.86
C PHE A 166 -9.54 2.76 13.89
N ASP A 167 -10.71 3.01 13.31
CA ASP A 167 -11.78 2.02 13.13
C ASP A 167 -11.51 1.13 11.91
N LEU A 168 -10.86 -0.01 12.18
CA LEU A 168 -10.53 -0.99 11.16
C LEU A 168 -11.75 -1.76 10.64
N ASN A 169 -12.78 -1.97 11.46
CA ASN A 169 -13.94 -2.79 11.08
C ASN A 169 -14.70 -2.13 9.92
N LYS A 170 -14.94 -0.82 10.03
CA LYS A 170 -15.56 -0.04 8.94
C LYS A 170 -14.71 -0.07 7.67
N TYR A 171 -13.39 0.01 7.83
CA TYR A 171 -12.46 -0.01 6.69
C TYR A 171 -12.46 -1.37 5.97
N TYR A 172 -12.35 -2.48 6.72
CA TYR A 172 -12.33 -3.83 6.16
C TYR A 172 -13.61 -4.16 5.43
N LYS A 173 -14.78 -3.81 5.98
CA LYS A 173 -16.06 -4.02 5.28
C LYS A 173 -16.11 -3.30 3.93
N ARG A 174 -15.65 -2.05 3.84
CA ARG A 174 -15.58 -1.34 2.55
C ARG A 174 -14.60 -2.02 1.59
N GLU A 175 -13.40 -2.36 2.07
CA GLU A 175 -12.38 -3.00 1.25
C GLU A 175 -12.83 -4.39 0.75
N ASP A 176 -13.62 -5.12 1.53
CA ASP A 176 -14.21 -6.40 1.16
C ASP A 176 -15.17 -6.24 -0.02
N GLU A 177 -16.08 -5.26 0.04
CA GLU A 177 -17.00 -4.96 -1.06
C GLU A 177 -16.26 -4.49 -2.32
N ASP A 178 -15.30 -3.57 -2.18
CA ASP A 178 -14.47 -3.11 -3.31
C ASP A 178 -13.75 -4.29 -3.99
N HIS A 179 -13.24 -5.27 -3.23
CA HIS A 179 -12.59 -6.45 -3.80
C HIS A 179 -13.59 -7.39 -4.48
N LYS A 180 -14.76 -7.66 -3.87
CA LYS A 180 -15.81 -8.50 -4.47
C LYS A 180 -16.26 -7.94 -5.82
N GLU A 181 -16.47 -6.62 -5.91
CA GLU A 181 -16.84 -5.95 -7.16
C GLU A 181 -15.74 -6.03 -8.24
N SER A 182 -14.47 -6.06 -7.82
CA SER A 182 -13.32 -6.09 -8.74
C SER A 182 -12.97 -7.49 -9.28
N ILE A 183 -13.42 -8.56 -8.61
CA ILE A 183 -13.08 -9.94 -8.96
C ILE A 183 -14.16 -10.52 -9.85
N VAL A 184 -13.79 -10.88 -11.08
CA VAL A 184 -14.67 -11.60 -12.00
C VAL A 184 -14.80 -13.05 -11.54
N ILE A 185 -16.03 -13.48 -11.23
CA ILE A 185 -16.36 -14.87 -10.88
C ILE A 185 -16.32 -15.71 -12.16
N GLN A 186 -15.44 -16.72 -12.17
CA GLN A 186 -15.27 -17.66 -13.27
C GLN A 186 -14.66 -18.96 -12.75
N PRO A 187 -14.80 -20.10 -13.47
CA PRO A 187 -14.20 -21.38 -13.07
C PRO A 187 -12.70 -21.26 -12.84
N ILE A 188 -12.18 -22.05 -11.89
CA ILE A 188 -10.77 -21.99 -11.46
C ILE A 188 -9.82 -22.28 -12.61
N GLU A 189 -10.20 -23.19 -13.51
CA GLU A 189 -9.45 -23.59 -14.69
C GLU A 189 -9.31 -22.44 -15.71
N SER A 190 -10.19 -21.44 -15.62
CA SER A 190 -10.17 -20.25 -16.47
C SER A 190 -9.38 -19.09 -15.84
N LEU A 191 -8.96 -19.20 -14.58
CA LEU A 191 -8.19 -18.16 -13.90
C LEU A 191 -6.77 -18.08 -14.46
N ARG A 192 -6.33 -16.85 -14.75
CA ARG A 192 -4.93 -16.60 -15.08
C ARG A 192 -4.06 -16.69 -13.83
N PRO A 193 -2.76 -17.02 -13.95
CA PRO A 193 -1.86 -17.16 -12.80
C PRO A 193 -1.89 -15.98 -11.82
N HIS A 194 -1.93 -14.73 -12.30
CA HIS A 194 -1.99 -13.57 -11.40
C HIS A 194 -3.32 -13.43 -10.66
N GLN A 195 -4.43 -13.98 -11.18
CA GLN A 195 -5.72 -14.00 -10.49
C GLN A 195 -5.69 -15.05 -9.38
N VAL A 196 -5.09 -16.22 -9.63
CA VAL A 196 -4.88 -17.26 -8.62
C VAL A 196 -4.06 -16.70 -7.45
N VAL A 197 -2.94 -16.03 -7.73
CA VAL A 197 -2.14 -15.37 -6.68
C VAL A 197 -2.99 -14.37 -5.92
N PHE A 198 -3.66 -13.45 -6.62
CA PHE A 198 -4.44 -12.39 -5.99
C PHE A 198 -5.52 -12.92 -5.05
N ILE A 199 -6.35 -13.87 -5.49
CA ILE A 199 -7.44 -14.44 -4.69
C ILE A 199 -6.87 -15.20 -3.48
N THR A 200 -5.83 -16.02 -3.69
CA THR A 200 -5.17 -16.78 -2.62
C THR A 200 -4.62 -15.85 -1.53
N THR A 201 -3.90 -14.81 -1.93
CA THR A 201 -3.33 -13.84 -0.99
C THR A 201 -4.39 -13.01 -0.28
N LEU A 202 -5.52 -12.72 -0.94
CA LEU A 202 -6.62 -11.98 -0.33
C LEU A 202 -7.26 -12.80 0.80
N TYR A 203 -7.47 -14.10 0.62
CA TYR A 203 -7.98 -14.97 1.68
C TYR A 203 -7.11 -14.89 2.94
N VAL A 204 -5.79 -15.01 2.77
CA VAL A 204 -4.81 -14.91 3.87
C VAL A 204 -4.85 -13.51 4.48
N LYS A 205 -4.76 -12.46 3.65
CA LYS A 205 -4.80 -11.05 4.08
C LYS A 205 -6.03 -10.77 4.95
N LYS A 206 -7.23 -11.13 4.47
CA LYS A 206 -8.48 -10.86 5.19
C LYS A 206 -8.53 -11.60 6.51
N THR A 207 -8.04 -12.83 6.54
CA THR A 207 -7.93 -13.58 7.80
C THR A 207 -7.08 -12.84 8.83
N LEU A 208 -5.87 -12.44 8.44
CA LEU A 208 -4.94 -11.73 9.33
C LEU A 208 -5.50 -10.36 9.74
N GLN A 209 -6.16 -9.64 8.83
CA GLN A 209 -6.80 -8.36 9.11
C GLN A 209 -7.91 -8.49 10.16
N TYR A 210 -8.87 -9.39 9.96
CA TYR A 210 -9.96 -9.55 10.93
C TYR A 210 -9.47 -10.07 12.28
N ARG A 211 -8.40 -10.87 12.32
CA ARG A 211 -7.75 -11.28 13.58
C ARG A 211 -7.11 -10.13 14.36
N ASN A 212 -6.78 -9.00 13.73
CA ASN A 212 -6.38 -7.80 14.47
C ASN A 212 -7.51 -7.22 15.35
N ILE A 213 -8.76 -7.45 14.97
CA ILE A 213 -9.95 -6.95 15.68
C ILE A 213 -10.56 -8.07 16.55
N TYR A 214 -10.59 -9.29 16.03
CA TYR A 214 -11.18 -10.48 16.64
C TYR A 214 -10.13 -11.60 16.66
N PRO A 215 -9.22 -11.64 17.65
CA PRO A 215 -8.06 -12.55 17.63
C PRO A 215 -8.41 -14.03 17.44
N ASP A 216 -9.55 -14.46 18.01
CA ASP A 216 -9.97 -15.86 18.00
C ASP A 216 -10.89 -16.22 16.82
N ILE A 217 -11.14 -15.30 15.88
CA ILE A 217 -12.00 -15.57 14.73
C ILE A 217 -11.40 -16.65 13.83
N SER A 218 -12.23 -17.64 13.49
CA SER A 218 -11.87 -18.62 12.47
C SER A 218 -11.86 -17.97 11.09
N ASP A 219 -10.95 -18.42 10.23
CA ASP A 219 -10.93 -18.02 8.82
C ASP A 219 -12.25 -18.33 8.10
N GLU A 220 -13.00 -19.33 8.57
CA GLU A 220 -14.29 -19.73 7.99
C GLU A 220 -15.46 -18.84 8.45
N GLU A 221 -15.30 -18.08 9.52
CA GLU A 221 -16.33 -17.16 10.05
C GLU A 221 -16.31 -15.81 9.32
N ILE A 222 -15.21 -15.47 8.65
CA ILE A 222 -15.04 -14.22 7.92
C ILE A 222 -15.88 -14.25 6.64
N GLU A 223 -16.82 -13.30 6.51
CA GLU A 223 -17.76 -13.23 5.38
C GLU A 223 -17.07 -13.18 4.02
N PHE A 224 -15.95 -12.46 3.89
CA PHE A 224 -15.19 -12.44 2.65
C PHE A 224 -14.58 -13.80 2.29
N ASN A 225 -14.13 -14.56 3.29
CA ASN A 225 -13.57 -15.89 3.08
C ASN A 225 -14.67 -16.91 2.75
N LYS A 226 -15.88 -16.77 3.31
CA LYS A 226 -17.06 -17.54 2.90
C LYS A 226 -17.36 -17.28 1.42
N TRP A 227 -17.36 -16.01 1.01
CA TRP A 227 -17.54 -15.65 -0.40
C TRP A 227 -16.45 -16.24 -1.30
N ILE A 228 -15.18 -16.25 -0.89
CA ILE A 228 -14.12 -16.95 -1.64
C ILE A 228 -14.41 -18.45 -1.72
N LYS A 229 -14.82 -19.09 -0.62
CA LYS A 229 -15.12 -20.53 -0.59
C LYS A 229 -16.25 -20.87 -1.56
N GLU A 230 -17.30 -20.06 -1.61
CA GLU A 230 -18.45 -20.25 -2.51
C GLU A 230 -18.07 -20.12 -3.99
N ASN A 231 -17.15 -19.22 -4.33
CA ASN A 231 -16.83 -18.88 -5.73
C ASN A 231 -15.55 -19.53 -6.25
N PHE A 232 -14.63 -19.93 -5.35
CA PHE A 232 -13.27 -20.38 -5.67
C PHE A 232 -12.78 -21.47 -4.70
N GLU A 233 -13.64 -22.42 -4.31
CA GLU A 233 -13.37 -23.46 -3.30
C GLU A 233 -12.00 -24.15 -3.46
N GLY A 234 -11.62 -24.49 -4.70
CA GLY A 234 -10.35 -25.17 -5.00
C GLY A 234 -9.09 -24.38 -4.62
N LEU A 235 -9.19 -23.06 -4.39
CA LEU A 235 -8.07 -22.23 -3.94
C LEU A 235 -7.93 -22.18 -2.40
N VAL A 236 -8.97 -22.58 -1.66
CA VAL A 236 -9.01 -22.47 -0.19
C VAL A 236 -7.94 -23.35 0.49
N PRO A 237 -7.74 -24.64 0.12
CA PRO A 237 -6.71 -25.47 0.77
C PRO A 237 -5.30 -24.88 0.66
N PHE A 238 -4.96 -24.32 -0.51
CA PHE A 238 -3.68 -23.67 -0.74
C PHE A 238 -3.56 -22.37 0.07
N SER A 239 -4.62 -21.57 0.12
CA SER A 239 -4.69 -20.36 0.95
C SER A 239 -4.50 -20.66 2.44
N LYS A 240 -5.16 -21.71 2.96
CA LYS A 240 -4.99 -22.15 4.36
C LYS A 240 -3.58 -22.66 4.66
N THR A 241 -2.94 -23.31 3.70
CA THR A 241 -1.53 -23.74 3.84
C THR A 241 -0.61 -22.54 4.01
N ILE A 242 -0.79 -21.49 3.20
CA ILE A 242 -0.03 -20.24 3.33
C ILE A 242 -0.35 -19.55 4.66
N LEU A 243 -1.62 -19.42 5.02
CA LEU A 243 -2.05 -18.81 6.27
C LEU A 243 -1.37 -19.48 7.46
N LYS A 244 -1.44 -20.81 7.56
CA LYS A 244 -0.81 -21.57 8.64
C LYS A 244 0.69 -21.28 8.74
N PHE A 245 1.39 -21.24 7.61
CA PHE A 245 2.82 -20.91 7.59
C PHE A 245 3.09 -19.48 8.10
N VAL A 246 2.30 -18.50 7.65
CA VAL A 246 2.42 -17.10 8.12
C VAL A 246 2.20 -17.01 9.63
N GLU A 247 1.24 -17.76 10.17
CA GLU A 247 0.95 -17.78 11.61
C GLU A 247 2.04 -18.46 12.43
N GLU A 248 2.62 -19.55 11.94
CA GLU A 248 3.72 -20.26 12.59
C GLU A 248 4.99 -19.39 12.67
N VAL A 249 5.29 -18.63 11.61
CA VAL A 249 6.47 -17.75 11.56
C VAL A 249 6.21 -16.44 12.31
N GLY A 250 5.05 -15.81 12.09
CA GLY A 250 4.66 -14.50 12.54
C GLY A 250 5.33 -13.35 11.77
N CYS A 251 4.80 -12.13 11.88
CA CYS A 251 5.26 -10.96 11.10
C CYS A 251 5.99 -9.89 11.93
N SER A 252 6.56 -10.28 13.08
CA SER A 252 7.07 -9.31 14.07
C SER A 252 8.48 -8.77 13.81
N THR A 253 9.26 -9.41 12.93
CA THR A 253 10.63 -9.00 12.61
C THR A 253 10.89 -9.04 11.11
N THR A 254 11.94 -8.35 10.68
CA THR A 254 12.43 -8.27 9.29
C THR A 254 12.74 -9.65 8.72
N GLU A 255 13.44 -10.51 9.46
CA GLU A 255 13.87 -11.85 9.01
C GLU A 255 12.67 -12.78 8.83
N LYS A 256 11.68 -12.65 9.70
CA LYS A 256 10.44 -13.43 9.64
C LYS A 256 9.62 -13.07 8.41
N VAL A 257 9.44 -11.78 8.15
CA VAL A 257 8.73 -11.29 6.95
C VAL A 257 9.47 -11.72 5.67
N GLU A 258 10.80 -11.63 5.65
CA GLU A 258 11.62 -12.10 4.53
C GLU A 258 11.46 -13.62 4.31
N SER A 259 11.46 -14.42 5.38
CA SER A 259 11.20 -15.86 5.32
C SER A 259 9.82 -16.18 4.73
N ILE A 260 8.80 -15.43 5.14
CA ILE A 260 7.44 -15.51 4.59
C ILE A 260 7.44 -15.26 3.09
N PHE A 261 8.09 -14.19 2.64
CA PHE A 261 8.15 -13.87 1.21
C PHE A 261 8.90 -14.92 0.40
N HIS A 262 10.05 -15.41 0.86
CA HIS A 262 10.76 -16.48 0.16
C HIS A 262 9.95 -17.77 0.05
N ASN A 263 9.27 -18.16 1.14
CA ASN A 263 8.38 -19.33 1.11
C ASN A 263 7.22 -19.12 0.13
N MET A 264 6.61 -17.93 0.11
CA MET A 264 5.51 -17.61 -0.78
C MET A 264 5.93 -17.65 -2.25
N ILE A 265 7.07 -17.03 -2.59
CA ILE A 265 7.61 -17.04 -3.95
C ILE A 265 7.86 -18.48 -4.41
N LYS A 266 8.45 -19.32 -3.55
CA LYS A 266 8.69 -20.73 -3.83
C LYS A 266 7.40 -21.55 -4.00
N SER A 267 6.45 -21.37 -3.10
CA SER A 267 5.16 -22.09 -3.14
C SER A 267 4.34 -21.73 -4.38
N LEU A 268 4.48 -20.50 -4.88
CA LEU A 268 3.85 -20.02 -6.11
C LEU A 268 4.65 -20.32 -7.38
N LYS A 269 5.85 -20.90 -7.27
CA LYS A 269 6.78 -21.15 -8.40
C LYS A 269 7.15 -19.86 -9.15
N LEU A 270 7.41 -18.78 -8.41
CA LEU A 270 7.71 -17.45 -8.95
C LEU A 270 9.18 -17.06 -8.80
N GLU A 271 10.07 -17.99 -8.45
CA GLU A 271 11.50 -17.74 -8.18
C GLU A 271 12.24 -17.16 -9.39
N GLU A 272 11.81 -17.48 -10.61
CA GLU A 272 12.42 -16.94 -11.83
C GLU A 272 12.04 -15.47 -12.06
N ALA A 273 10.87 -15.04 -11.58
CA ALA A 273 10.34 -13.71 -11.85
C ALA A 273 10.53 -12.73 -10.67
N LEU A 274 10.50 -13.23 -9.43
CA LEU A 274 10.42 -12.42 -8.22
C LEU A 274 11.65 -12.60 -7.32
N THR A 275 11.95 -11.55 -6.56
CA THR A 275 12.97 -11.53 -5.52
C THR A 275 12.50 -10.75 -4.31
N VAL A 276 13.13 -10.98 -3.16
CA VAL A 276 12.93 -10.22 -1.92
C VAL A 276 14.12 -9.29 -1.74
N ASP A 277 13.86 -8.00 -1.58
CA ASP A 277 14.93 -7.00 -1.51
C ASP A 277 14.46 -5.69 -0.87
N CYS A 278 15.41 -4.82 -0.56
CA CYS A 278 15.15 -3.45 -0.14
C CYS A 278 14.46 -2.64 -1.26
N ILE A 279 13.79 -1.56 -0.82
CA ILE A 279 13.07 -0.62 -1.67
C ILE A 279 14.00 0.40 -2.33
#